data_AF-A0A956U7P2-F1
#
_entry.id   AF-A0A956U7P2-F1
#
_cell.length_a   1.000
_cell.length_b   1.000
_cell.length_c   1.000
_cell.angle_alpha   90.00
_cell.angle_beta   90.00
_cell.angle_gamma   90.00
#
_symmetry.space_group_name_H-M   'P 1'
#
loop_
_entity.id
_entity.type
_entity.pdbx_description
1 polymer ?
#
loop_
_entity_poly.entity_id
_entity_poly.type
_entity_poly.pdbx_seq_one_letter_code
_entity_poly.pdbx_strand_id
1 'polypeptide(L)'
;MDIRRVFISAALMAFFVSFNSSAQAGSLSEPPGIADGPGIWMNIWSHPPVNETEEYCLNLNRHGVRNVFVQTSRSNTEAIRNPDRLGKLIETCHRYKIRVIAWSFSMLDNPEADAQKMVDAAQFRTPRGDKFDSIAANMEKDLSAWKVEKYSRYLRDKLGKDYPLVAVVFSPLNKAPQVARTPWKMLDQYYDVIAPMNYWNSKYADYKAYDYTRDTVKKVRELIGRPDAEIHVIGDGMKTHSKEIHDFMRACRDNGVTSASLYPFHQVTDEQYDCLARYTDYFPVNARFSLAAFKELRKQGEFVAVKDPSSSVSRNEFYSIISRKLTGAEISDSNALANFVRNFGLDPAYSAASGNDVIGHKEALDVIARAVDLKSRAKKIGTPIDPHNPGQLARRARTRADKWFVPSARAAVVSHNGTASHDRLNYLEAARIILSADSALR
;
A
#
# COMPACT_ATOMS: atom_id res chain seq x y z
N MET A 1 80.35 -15.03 6.05
CA MET A 1 80.30 -15.64 4.70
C MET A 1 78.87 -16.01 4.40
N ASP A 2 78.35 -15.47 3.28
CA ASP A 2 77.29 -15.96 2.37
C ASP A 2 75.99 -16.58 2.95
N ILE A 3 74.82 -15.94 2.81
CA ILE A 3 73.92 -15.80 1.63
C ILE A 3 73.29 -17.15 1.18
N ARG A 4 71.94 -17.12 1.05
CA ARG A 4 70.99 -17.99 0.27
C ARG A 4 70.26 -19.04 1.13
N ARG A 5 68.93 -19.20 1.14
CA ARG A 5 67.80 -18.71 0.31
C ARG A 5 66.47 -19.03 1.04
N VAL A 6 65.58 -18.03 1.07
CA VAL A 6 64.15 -18.07 0.69
C VAL A 6 63.23 -19.15 1.29
N PHE A 7 62.30 -18.73 2.18
CA PHE A 7 60.83 -18.83 1.99
C PHE A 7 60.15 -17.90 3.00
N ILE A 8 59.69 -16.72 2.56
CA ILE A 8 58.80 -15.84 3.34
C ILE A 8 57.42 -15.97 2.72
N SER A 9 56.50 -16.61 3.45
CA SER A 9 55.07 -16.55 3.16
C SER A 9 54.56 -15.18 3.59
N ALA A 10 54.12 -14.37 2.63
CA ALA A 10 53.45 -13.11 2.88
C ALA A 10 52.02 -13.38 3.41
N ALA A 11 51.79 -13.11 4.69
CA ALA A 11 50.46 -13.03 5.27
C ALA A 11 49.84 -11.67 4.90
N LEU A 12 48.98 -11.68 3.88
CA LEU A 12 48.08 -10.57 3.54
C LEU A 12 46.97 -10.52 4.59
N MET A 13 47.15 -9.69 5.62
CA MET A 13 46.10 -9.39 6.60
C MET A 13 45.23 -8.26 6.02
N ALA A 14 44.18 -8.65 5.28
CA ALA A 14 43.14 -7.73 4.86
C ALA A 14 42.27 -7.37 6.08
N PHE A 15 42.39 -6.13 6.56
CA PHE A 15 41.46 -5.54 7.50
C PHE A 15 40.10 -5.33 6.80
N PHE A 16 39.22 -6.33 6.87
CA PHE A 16 37.80 -6.13 6.61
C PHE A 16 37.18 -5.48 7.85
N VAL A 17 37.01 -4.16 7.81
CA VAL A 17 36.06 -3.48 8.69
C VAL A 17 34.66 -3.83 8.18
N SER A 18 34.08 -4.88 8.73
CA SER A 18 32.67 -5.18 8.56
C SER A 18 31.85 -4.08 9.22
N PHE A 19 31.34 -3.14 8.43
CA PHE A 19 30.28 -2.25 8.88
C PHE A 19 29.03 -3.11 9.10
N ASN A 20 28.72 -3.37 10.37
CA ASN A 20 27.41 -3.81 10.81
C ASN A 20 26.40 -2.71 10.48
N SER A 21 25.84 -2.73 9.28
CA SER A 21 24.58 -2.06 8.96
C SER A 21 23.43 -2.86 9.58
N SER A 22 23.44 -2.98 10.90
CA SER A 22 22.28 -3.34 11.71
C SER A 22 21.55 -2.05 12.04
N ALA A 23 21.04 -1.37 11.01
CA ALA A 23 19.84 -0.59 11.24
C ALA A 23 18.79 -1.63 11.62
N GLN A 24 18.53 -1.73 12.93
CA GLN A 24 17.40 -2.43 13.48
C GLN A 24 16.15 -1.74 12.93
N ALA A 25 15.80 -2.06 11.69
CA ALA A 25 14.43 -1.94 11.22
C ALA A 25 13.65 -2.80 12.20
N GLY A 26 13.01 -2.15 13.18
CA GLY A 26 12.09 -2.84 14.06
C GLY A 26 11.19 -3.69 13.18
N SER A 27 11.07 -4.98 13.51
CA SER A 27 10.16 -5.87 12.82
C SER A 27 8.74 -5.34 13.04
N LEU A 28 8.34 -4.38 12.21
CA LEU A 28 6.94 -4.13 11.92
C LEU A 28 6.52 -5.43 11.24
N SER A 29 6.00 -6.37 12.03
CA SER A 29 5.30 -7.54 11.52
C SER A 29 4.38 -7.04 10.41
N GLU A 30 4.41 -7.68 9.23
CA GLU A 30 3.47 -7.34 8.17
C GLU A 30 2.07 -7.22 8.78
N PRO A 31 1.38 -6.07 8.60
CA PRO A 31 0.10 -5.86 9.23
C PRO A 31 -0.82 -7.01 8.84
N PRO A 32 -1.52 -7.64 9.81
CA PRO A 32 -2.41 -8.75 9.51
C PRO A 32 -3.45 -8.31 8.46
N GLY A 33 -3.90 -9.22 7.62
CA GLY A 33 -4.81 -8.91 6.52
C GLY A 33 -4.26 -9.29 5.15
N ILE A 34 -4.45 -8.40 4.18
CA ILE A 34 -3.99 -8.54 2.80
C ILE A 34 -2.48 -8.22 2.73
N ALA A 35 -1.68 -9.11 2.15
CA ALA A 35 -0.27 -8.84 1.87
C ALA A 35 -0.09 -7.85 0.72
N ASP A 36 1.07 -7.19 0.68
CA ASP A 36 1.50 -6.47 -0.52
C ASP A 36 1.73 -7.48 -1.65
N GLY A 37 0.96 -7.35 -2.73
CA GLY A 37 1.06 -8.23 -3.90
C GLY A 37 -0.29 -8.52 -4.54
N PRO A 38 -0.29 -9.13 -5.74
CA PRO A 38 -1.51 -9.46 -6.44
C PRO A 38 -2.31 -10.52 -5.70
N GLY A 39 -3.63 -10.40 -5.80
CA GLY A 39 -4.58 -11.38 -5.29
C GLY A 39 -5.35 -12.12 -6.38
N ILE A 40 -5.84 -13.30 -6.03
CA ILE A 40 -6.75 -14.07 -6.87
C ILE A 40 -7.93 -14.58 -6.03
N TRP A 41 -9.06 -14.82 -6.66
CA TRP A 41 -10.27 -15.27 -5.98
C TRP A 41 -10.80 -16.59 -6.53
N MET A 42 -11.08 -17.53 -5.63
CA MET A 42 -11.66 -18.83 -5.98
C MET A 42 -13.03 -19.03 -5.33
N ASN A 43 -13.94 -19.65 -6.09
CA ASN A 43 -15.22 -20.11 -5.57
C ASN A 43 -15.04 -21.45 -4.85
N ILE A 44 -16.05 -21.79 -4.07
CA ILE A 44 -16.12 -22.94 -3.17
C ILE A 44 -16.04 -24.29 -3.90
N TRP A 45 -16.29 -24.27 -5.22
CA TRP A 45 -16.24 -25.42 -6.12
C TRP A 45 -14.91 -25.58 -6.84
N SER A 46 -14.00 -24.62 -6.66
CA SER A 46 -12.75 -24.50 -7.43
C SER A 46 -11.51 -24.66 -6.56
N HIS A 47 -11.67 -25.17 -5.33
CA HIS A 47 -10.53 -25.52 -4.49
C HIS A 47 -9.73 -26.64 -5.17
N PRO A 48 -8.39 -26.52 -5.24
CA PRO A 48 -7.58 -27.57 -5.84
C PRO A 48 -7.76 -28.89 -5.07
N PRO A 49 -7.73 -30.04 -5.77
CA PRO A 49 -7.58 -31.33 -5.12
C PRO A 49 -6.36 -31.38 -4.20
N VAL A 50 -6.43 -32.18 -3.13
CA VAL A 50 -5.35 -32.29 -2.11
C VAL A 50 -4.00 -32.65 -2.74
N ASN A 51 -4.00 -33.54 -3.73
CA ASN A 51 -2.82 -34.00 -4.47
C ASN A 51 -2.25 -32.95 -5.45
N GLU A 52 -3.03 -31.95 -5.85
CA GLU A 52 -2.61 -30.88 -6.79
C GLU A 52 -2.29 -29.56 -6.07
N THR A 53 -2.62 -29.46 -4.77
CA THR A 53 -2.51 -28.21 -4.01
C THR A 53 -1.07 -27.69 -3.94
N GLU A 54 -0.06 -28.57 -3.85
CA GLU A 54 1.35 -28.16 -3.80
C GLU A 54 1.78 -27.45 -5.08
N GLU A 55 1.50 -28.07 -6.23
CA GLU A 55 1.82 -27.53 -7.55
C GLU A 55 1.07 -26.22 -7.82
N TYR A 56 -0.22 -26.18 -7.46
CA TYR A 56 -1.03 -24.98 -7.56
C TYR A 56 -0.41 -23.80 -6.80
N CYS A 57 -0.12 -23.97 -5.50
CA CYS A 57 0.44 -22.90 -4.68
C CYS A 57 1.86 -22.51 -5.10
N LEU A 58 2.68 -23.47 -5.53
CA LEU A 58 4.01 -23.18 -6.10
C LEU A 58 3.88 -22.31 -7.35
N ASN A 59 2.93 -22.61 -8.23
CA ASN A 59 2.69 -21.82 -9.44
C ASN A 59 2.24 -20.40 -9.12
N LEU A 60 1.33 -20.23 -8.14
CA LEU A 60 0.94 -18.91 -7.64
C LEU A 60 2.15 -18.12 -7.14
N ASN A 61 3.00 -18.75 -6.32
CA ASN A 61 4.17 -18.10 -5.74
C ASN A 61 5.18 -17.64 -6.80
N ARG A 62 5.44 -18.49 -7.82
CA ARG A 62 6.33 -18.20 -8.96
C ARG A 62 5.89 -16.97 -9.75
N HIS A 63 4.59 -16.75 -9.88
CA HIS A 63 4.01 -15.57 -10.55
C HIS A 63 3.77 -14.40 -9.59
N GLY A 64 4.38 -14.43 -8.40
CA GLY A 64 4.33 -13.32 -7.47
C GLY A 64 2.99 -13.14 -6.75
N VAL A 65 2.01 -14.04 -6.89
CA VAL A 65 0.75 -13.99 -6.14
C VAL A 65 1.04 -14.06 -4.64
N ARG A 66 0.39 -13.18 -3.87
CA ARG A 66 0.56 -13.09 -2.40
C ARG A 66 -0.75 -13.18 -1.64
N ASN A 67 -1.90 -13.11 -2.32
CA ASN A 67 -3.21 -13.16 -1.69
C ASN A 67 -4.12 -14.16 -2.41
N VAL A 68 -4.71 -15.08 -1.67
CA VAL A 68 -5.73 -16.00 -2.19
C VAL A 68 -7.01 -15.82 -1.39
N PHE A 69 -8.05 -15.32 -2.06
CA PHE A 69 -9.37 -15.15 -1.50
C PHE A 69 -10.21 -16.41 -1.77
N VAL A 70 -10.49 -17.17 -0.72
CA VAL A 70 -11.11 -18.49 -0.81
C VAL A 70 -12.55 -18.43 -0.31
N GLN A 71 -13.48 -18.82 -1.17
CA GLN A 71 -14.87 -18.93 -0.76
C GLN A 71 -15.04 -20.14 0.16
N THR A 72 -15.48 -19.91 1.39
CA THR A 72 -15.69 -20.94 2.41
C THR A 72 -17.14 -21.41 2.47
N SER A 73 -18.07 -20.51 2.15
CA SER A 73 -19.52 -20.74 2.25
C SER A 73 -20.34 -19.80 1.38
N ARG A 74 -21.66 -20.03 1.41
CA ARG A 74 -22.72 -19.12 0.99
C ARG A 74 -23.81 -19.10 2.06
N SER A 75 -24.74 -18.15 2.00
CA SER A 75 -25.91 -18.12 2.89
C SER A 75 -26.68 -19.44 2.99
N ASN A 76 -26.69 -20.26 1.94
CA ASN A 76 -27.40 -21.53 1.87
C ASN A 76 -26.52 -22.79 2.02
N THR A 77 -25.27 -22.67 2.45
CA THR A 77 -24.38 -23.81 2.72
C THR A 77 -23.92 -23.84 4.19
N GLU A 78 -23.25 -24.90 4.63
CA GLU A 78 -22.46 -24.86 5.87
C GLU A 78 -21.36 -23.77 5.81
N ALA A 79 -20.82 -23.38 6.98
CA ALA A 79 -19.84 -22.31 7.11
C ALA A 79 -18.47 -22.63 6.48
N ILE A 80 -18.07 -23.90 6.54
CA ILE A 80 -16.82 -24.40 5.97
C ILE A 80 -17.11 -25.62 5.10
N ARG A 81 -17.11 -25.43 3.78
CA ARG A 81 -17.19 -26.55 2.82
C ARG A 81 -15.82 -27.12 2.55
N ASN A 82 -15.75 -28.45 2.41
CA ASN A 82 -14.53 -29.20 2.11
C ASN A 82 -13.35 -28.89 3.07
N PRO A 83 -13.53 -29.07 4.39
CA PRO A 83 -12.54 -28.65 5.39
C PRO A 83 -11.15 -29.25 5.16
N ASP A 84 -11.04 -30.48 4.66
CA ASP A 84 -9.74 -31.11 4.38
C ASP A 84 -8.99 -30.44 3.22
N ARG A 85 -9.70 -30.14 2.11
CA ARG A 85 -9.12 -29.43 0.97
C ARG A 85 -8.71 -28.02 1.36
N LEU A 86 -9.58 -27.34 2.10
CA LEU A 86 -9.33 -25.99 2.57
C LEU A 86 -8.15 -25.94 3.55
N GLY A 87 -8.08 -26.88 4.49
CA GLY A 87 -6.97 -27.00 5.43
C GLY A 87 -5.63 -27.21 4.72
N LYS A 88 -5.60 -28.13 3.74
CA LYS A 88 -4.40 -28.36 2.92
C LYS A 88 -4.00 -27.10 2.12
N LEU A 89 -4.97 -26.39 1.56
CA LEU A 89 -4.72 -25.14 0.81
C LEU A 89 -4.10 -24.08 1.71
N ILE A 90 -4.68 -23.82 2.89
CA ILE A 90 -4.18 -22.83 3.85
C ILE A 90 -2.73 -23.14 4.23
N GLU A 91 -2.46 -24.37 4.69
CA GLU A 91 -1.11 -24.78 5.11
C GLU A 91 -0.08 -24.66 3.98
N THR A 92 -0.50 -24.92 2.75
CA THR A 92 0.39 -24.87 1.59
C THR A 92 0.65 -23.44 1.14
N CYS A 93 -0.38 -22.60 1.07
CA CYS A 93 -0.21 -21.17 0.83
C CYS A 93 0.75 -20.52 1.84
N HIS A 94 0.61 -20.82 3.14
CA HIS A 94 1.50 -20.26 4.16
C HIS A 94 2.96 -20.70 4.01
N ARG A 95 3.22 -21.96 3.61
CA ARG A 95 4.59 -22.41 3.28
C ARG A 95 5.21 -21.54 2.18
N TYR A 96 4.41 -21.12 1.21
CA TYR A 96 4.80 -20.24 0.10
C TYR A 96 4.62 -18.74 0.39
N LYS A 97 4.38 -18.35 1.65
CA LYS A 97 4.19 -16.94 2.05
C LYS A 97 3.04 -16.25 1.30
N ILE A 98 2.00 -17.01 0.98
CA ILE A 98 0.76 -16.52 0.40
C ILE A 98 -0.27 -16.40 1.53
N ARG A 99 -0.89 -15.24 1.65
CA ARG A 99 -2.00 -15.00 2.59
C ARG A 99 -3.27 -15.64 2.08
N VAL A 100 -4.05 -16.22 2.99
CA VAL A 100 -5.35 -16.82 2.68
C VAL A 100 -6.46 -16.07 3.39
N ILE A 101 -7.38 -15.51 2.60
CA ILE A 101 -8.48 -14.66 3.05
C ILE A 101 -9.79 -15.41 2.80
N ALA A 102 -10.54 -15.71 3.86
CA ALA A 102 -11.84 -16.36 3.69
C ALA A 102 -12.88 -15.36 3.19
N TRP A 103 -13.74 -15.76 2.27
CA TRP A 103 -14.96 -15.00 1.95
C TRP A 103 -16.18 -15.92 1.87
N SER A 104 -17.36 -15.32 1.95
CA SER A 104 -18.64 -16.02 1.79
C SER A 104 -19.61 -15.18 0.99
N PHE A 105 -20.42 -15.81 0.14
CA PHE A 105 -21.51 -15.10 -0.54
C PHE A 105 -22.67 -14.89 0.43
N SER A 106 -22.83 -13.66 0.92
CA SER A 106 -23.89 -13.30 1.86
C SER A 106 -25.08 -12.65 1.14
N MET A 107 -26.27 -13.25 1.29
CA MET A 107 -27.54 -12.68 0.83
C MET A 107 -28.07 -11.61 1.78
N LEU A 108 -27.63 -11.61 3.04
CA LEU A 108 -28.09 -10.70 4.09
C LEU A 108 -29.60 -10.79 4.37
N ASP A 109 -30.25 -11.92 4.05
CA ASP A 109 -31.62 -12.19 4.48
C ASP A 109 -31.68 -12.40 6.00
N ASN A 110 -30.66 -13.08 6.55
CA ASN A 110 -30.36 -13.14 7.97
C ASN A 110 -28.90 -12.67 8.20
N PRO A 111 -28.69 -11.37 8.46
CA PRO A 111 -27.35 -10.80 8.65
C PRO A 111 -26.51 -11.50 9.71
N GLU A 112 -27.10 -11.94 10.83
CA GLU A 112 -26.33 -12.58 11.90
C GLU A 112 -25.92 -14.00 11.54
N ALA A 113 -26.79 -14.76 10.86
CA ALA A 113 -26.44 -16.09 10.38
C ALA A 113 -25.35 -16.05 9.30
N ASP A 114 -25.41 -15.08 8.39
CA ASP A 114 -24.35 -14.86 7.41
C ASP A 114 -23.04 -14.41 8.09
N ALA A 115 -23.11 -13.54 9.09
CA ALA A 115 -21.94 -13.09 9.84
C ALA A 115 -21.31 -14.23 10.65
N GLN A 116 -22.11 -15.06 11.29
CA GLN A 116 -21.63 -16.21 12.06
C GLN A 116 -20.79 -17.17 11.20
N LYS A 117 -21.15 -17.38 9.93
CA LYS A 117 -20.33 -18.21 9.02
C LYS A 117 -18.94 -17.64 8.80
N MET A 118 -18.82 -16.32 8.72
CA MET A 118 -17.52 -15.67 8.61
C MET A 118 -16.73 -15.71 9.93
N VAL A 119 -17.42 -15.67 11.07
CA VAL A 119 -16.81 -15.91 12.39
C VAL A 119 -16.26 -17.34 12.47
N ASP A 120 -17.05 -18.33 12.06
CA ASP A 120 -16.63 -19.74 12.00
C ASP A 120 -15.42 -19.90 11.06
N ALA A 121 -15.42 -19.23 9.90
CA ALA A 121 -14.27 -19.21 9.01
C ALA A 121 -13.02 -18.59 9.68
N ALA A 122 -13.14 -17.45 10.36
CA ALA A 122 -12.03 -16.84 11.08
C ALA A 122 -11.48 -17.72 12.22
N GLN A 123 -12.34 -18.55 12.82
CA GLN A 123 -12.00 -19.47 13.91
C GLN A 123 -11.52 -20.84 13.40
N PHE A 124 -11.72 -21.16 12.13
CA PHE A 124 -11.26 -22.41 11.52
C PHE A 124 -9.76 -22.61 11.74
N ARG A 125 -9.38 -23.85 12.05
CA ARG A 125 -7.99 -24.29 12.20
C ARG A 125 -7.76 -25.50 11.34
N THR A 126 -6.64 -25.50 10.63
CA THR A 126 -6.18 -26.68 9.91
C THR A 126 -5.64 -27.72 10.89
N PRO A 127 -5.41 -28.98 10.46
CA PRO A 127 -4.78 -30.00 11.31
C PRO A 127 -3.42 -29.57 11.90
N ARG A 128 -2.66 -28.72 11.20
CA ARG A 128 -1.39 -28.16 11.70
C ARG A 128 -1.56 -26.90 12.56
N GLY A 129 -2.79 -26.42 12.75
CA GLY A 129 -3.10 -25.23 13.54
C GLY A 129 -3.03 -23.92 12.76
N ASP A 130 -2.85 -23.95 11.44
CA ASP A 130 -2.89 -22.76 10.60
C ASP A 130 -4.32 -22.20 10.57
N LYS A 131 -4.46 -20.91 10.24
CA LYS A 131 -5.74 -20.18 10.20
C LYS A 131 -5.77 -19.23 9.02
N PHE A 132 -6.95 -18.75 8.65
CA PHE A 132 -7.04 -17.63 7.71
C PHE A 132 -6.38 -16.36 8.29
N ASP A 133 -5.76 -15.58 7.40
CA ASP A 133 -5.10 -14.31 7.73
C ASP A 133 -6.11 -13.16 7.90
N SER A 134 -7.30 -13.31 7.31
CA SER A 134 -8.33 -12.27 7.24
C SER A 134 -9.66 -12.87 6.81
N ILE A 135 -10.72 -12.07 6.94
CA ILE A 135 -11.99 -12.33 6.26
C ILE A 135 -12.38 -11.18 5.32
N ALA A 136 -12.95 -11.55 4.18
CA ALA A 136 -13.54 -10.65 3.20
C ALA A 136 -15.06 -10.86 3.16
N ALA A 137 -15.74 -9.93 3.81
CA ALA A 137 -17.16 -9.97 4.05
C ALA A 137 -17.89 -9.44 2.82
N ASN A 138 -18.45 -10.37 2.02
CA ASN A 138 -19.07 -10.05 0.74
C ASN A 138 -20.57 -9.84 0.86
N MET A 139 -21.00 -8.66 0.39
CA MET A 139 -22.33 -8.11 0.57
C MET A 139 -22.89 -7.76 -0.82
N GLU A 140 -23.86 -8.54 -1.31
CA GLU A 140 -24.33 -8.41 -2.71
C GLU A 140 -25.83 -8.17 -2.91
N LYS A 141 -26.66 -8.57 -1.95
CA LYS A 141 -28.12 -8.60 -2.13
C LYS A 141 -28.80 -7.43 -1.45
N ASP A 142 -29.16 -7.54 -0.18
CA ASP A 142 -29.84 -6.46 0.52
C ASP A 142 -28.87 -5.54 1.25
N LEU A 143 -28.44 -4.50 0.52
CA LEU A 143 -27.47 -3.50 1.00
C LEU A 143 -28.12 -2.39 1.84
N SER A 144 -29.26 -2.64 2.47
CA SER A 144 -29.85 -1.67 3.39
C SER A 144 -28.91 -1.37 4.56
N ALA A 145 -28.89 -0.12 5.01
CA ALA A 145 -27.99 0.32 6.07
C ALA A 145 -28.10 -0.54 7.34
N TRP A 146 -29.32 -0.89 7.75
CA TRP A 146 -29.55 -1.71 8.94
C TRP A 146 -28.98 -3.13 8.81
N LYS A 147 -29.12 -3.78 7.65
CA LYS A 147 -28.63 -5.16 7.45
C LYS A 147 -27.12 -5.20 7.41
N VAL A 148 -26.53 -4.29 6.64
CA VAL A 148 -25.08 -4.18 6.53
C VAL A 148 -24.50 -3.87 7.91
N GLU A 149 -25.11 -2.96 8.67
CA GLU A 149 -24.60 -2.60 10.00
C GLU A 149 -24.75 -3.76 10.97
N LYS A 150 -25.91 -4.46 10.97
CA LYS A 150 -26.13 -5.63 11.82
C LYS A 150 -25.11 -6.73 11.54
N TYR A 151 -24.84 -7.01 10.25
CA TYR A 151 -23.80 -7.95 9.83
C TYR A 151 -22.40 -7.51 10.29
N SER A 152 -22.01 -6.27 10.00
CA SER A 152 -20.68 -5.73 10.30
C SER A 152 -20.38 -5.61 11.79
N ARG A 153 -21.37 -5.15 12.57
CA ARG A 153 -21.26 -5.06 14.03
C ARG A 153 -21.10 -6.44 14.64
N TYR A 154 -21.86 -7.43 14.20
CA TYR A 154 -21.73 -8.81 14.67
C TYR A 154 -20.30 -9.36 14.46
N LEU A 155 -19.71 -9.12 13.28
CA LEU A 155 -18.33 -9.52 13.01
C LEU A 155 -17.35 -8.85 13.98
N ARG A 156 -17.49 -7.54 14.22
CA ARG A 156 -16.62 -6.80 15.14
C ARG A 156 -16.78 -7.23 16.59
N ASP A 157 -18.01 -7.48 17.03
CA ASP A 157 -18.27 -7.94 18.40
C ASP A 157 -17.66 -9.32 18.66
N LYS A 158 -17.63 -10.20 17.65
CA LYS A 158 -17.10 -11.57 17.79
C LYS A 158 -15.60 -11.70 17.53
N LEU A 159 -15.05 -10.92 16.60
CA LEU A 159 -13.64 -11.03 16.18
C LEU A 159 -12.74 -9.97 16.81
N GLY A 160 -13.34 -8.91 17.36
CA GLY A 160 -12.63 -7.78 17.93
C GLY A 160 -12.16 -6.76 16.90
N LYS A 161 -11.63 -5.65 17.41
CA LYS A 161 -11.15 -4.52 16.59
C LYS A 161 -9.87 -4.81 15.82
N ASP A 162 -9.07 -5.79 16.27
CA ASP A 162 -7.73 -6.05 15.73
C ASP A 162 -7.72 -7.18 14.68
N TYR A 163 -8.85 -7.88 14.47
CA TYR A 163 -8.95 -8.88 13.41
C TYR A 163 -9.19 -8.20 12.05
N PRO A 164 -8.38 -8.47 11.00
CA PRO A 164 -8.53 -7.78 9.72
C PRO A 164 -9.84 -8.13 9.01
N LEU A 165 -10.61 -7.11 8.63
CA LEU A 165 -11.84 -7.25 7.86
C LEU A 165 -11.79 -6.46 6.55
N VAL A 166 -12.18 -7.12 5.47
CA VAL A 166 -12.32 -6.52 4.13
C VAL A 166 -13.80 -6.45 3.77
N ALA A 167 -14.31 -5.25 3.42
CA ALA A 167 -15.66 -5.10 2.89
C ALA A 167 -15.66 -5.35 1.38
N VAL A 168 -16.25 -6.45 0.93
CA VAL A 168 -16.45 -6.67 -0.52
C VAL A 168 -17.79 -6.09 -0.92
N VAL A 169 -17.75 -5.11 -1.81
CA VAL A 169 -18.90 -4.30 -2.21
C VAL A 169 -18.91 -4.15 -3.73
N PHE A 170 -20.06 -3.83 -4.32
CA PHE A 170 -20.07 -3.42 -5.72
C PHE A 170 -19.30 -2.12 -5.91
N SER A 171 -18.72 -1.94 -7.11
CA SER A 171 -18.33 -0.58 -7.52
C SER A 171 -19.54 0.35 -7.36
N PRO A 172 -19.36 1.57 -6.80
CA PRO A 172 -20.44 2.56 -6.70
C PRO A 172 -20.96 3.03 -8.07
N LEU A 173 -20.25 2.71 -9.16
CA LEU A 173 -20.66 3.01 -10.53
C LEU A 173 -21.54 1.90 -11.14
N ASN A 174 -21.67 0.75 -10.45
CA ASN A 174 -22.53 -0.33 -10.89
C ASN A 174 -24.01 0.10 -10.84
N LYS A 175 -24.75 -0.18 -11.91
CA LYS A 175 -26.13 0.27 -12.11
C LYS A 175 -27.19 -0.59 -11.41
N ALA A 176 -26.80 -1.65 -10.70
CA ALA A 176 -27.76 -2.49 -9.99
C ALA A 176 -28.47 -1.68 -8.87
N PRO A 177 -29.81 -1.76 -8.73
CA PRO A 177 -30.57 -0.89 -7.83
C PRO A 177 -30.11 -0.91 -6.37
N GLN A 178 -29.68 -2.07 -5.86
CA GLN A 178 -29.23 -2.21 -4.48
C GLN A 178 -27.94 -1.42 -4.18
N VAL A 179 -27.11 -1.15 -5.19
CA VAL A 179 -25.80 -0.48 -5.03
C VAL A 179 -25.98 0.94 -4.47
N ALA A 180 -27.05 1.64 -4.88
CA ALA A 180 -27.39 2.96 -4.38
C ALA A 180 -27.72 2.99 -2.88
N ARG A 181 -28.05 1.83 -2.28
CA ARG A 181 -28.38 1.71 -0.85
C ARG A 181 -27.15 1.45 0.03
N THR A 182 -25.98 1.19 -0.58
CA THR A 182 -24.74 0.87 0.14
C THR A 182 -24.38 1.98 1.13
N PRO A 183 -24.26 1.69 2.43
CA PRO A 183 -24.00 2.68 3.48
C PRO A 183 -22.49 3.00 3.59
N TRP A 184 -21.91 3.63 2.57
CA TRP A 184 -20.45 3.83 2.42
C TRP A 184 -19.73 4.41 3.65
N LYS A 185 -20.29 5.47 4.27
CA LYS A 185 -19.70 6.08 5.47
C LYS A 185 -19.64 5.14 6.68
N MET A 186 -20.59 4.21 6.78
CA MET A 186 -20.64 3.25 7.88
C MET A 186 -19.61 2.13 7.71
N LEU A 187 -19.30 1.73 6.46
CA LEU A 187 -18.32 0.68 6.21
C LEU A 187 -16.95 0.98 6.84
N ASP A 188 -16.50 2.23 6.80
CA ASP A 188 -15.22 2.67 7.39
C ASP A 188 -15.18 2.56 8.93
N GLN A 189 -16.33 2.45 9.59
CA GLN A 189 -16.39 2.22 11.05
C GLN A 189 -16.10 0.76 11.41
N TYR A 190 -16.32 -0.17 10.48
CA TYR A 190 -16.25 -1.61 10.74
C TYR A 190 -15.20 -2.33 9.90
N TYR A 191 -14.67 -1.77 8.82
CA TYR A 191 -13.77 -2.50 7.92
C TYR A 191 -12.43 -1.78 7.76
N ASP A 192 -11.36 -2.57 7.69
CA ASP A 192 -10.00 -2.06 7.53
C ASP A 192 -9.68 -1.75 6.07
N VAL A 193 -10.28 -2.52 5.15
CA VAL A 193 -10.07 -2.41 3.70
C VAL A 193 -11.42 -2.43 2.97
N ILE A 194 -11.57 -1.54 2.00
CA ILE A 194 -12.73 -1.53 1.09
C ILE A 194 -12.33 -2.17 -0.23
N ALA A 195 -13.08 -3.20 -0.63
CA ALA A 195 -12.81 -3.97 -1.83
C ALA A 195 -13.94 -3.88 -2.87
N PRO A 196 -13.96 -2.83 -3.72
CA PRO A 196 -14.96 -2.72 -4.75
C PRO A 196 -14.75 -3.76 -5.87
N MET A 197 -15.84 -4.45 -6.22
CA MET A 197 -15.98 -5.28 -7.41
C MET A 197 -16.01 -4.39 -8.66
N ASN A 198 -14.84 -4.23 -9.27
CA ASN A 198 -14.57 -3.34 -10.39
C ASN A 198 -14.54 -4.15 -11.70
N TYR A 199 -15.68 -4.75 -12.03
CA TYR A 199 -15.84 -5.54 -13.24
C TYR A 199 -16.20 -4.62 -14.40
N TRP A 200 -15.24 -4.40 -15.31
CA TRP A 200 -15.43 -3.55 -16.47
C TRP A 200 -16.16 -4.26 -17.61
N ASN A 201 -16.19 -5.60 -17.64
CA ASN A 201 -17.04 -6.39 -18.53
C ASN A 201 -18.29 -6.86 -17.75
N SER A 202 -19.12 -5.91 -17.33
CA SER A 202 -20.30 -6.23 -16.52
C SER A 202 -21.50 -6.58 -17.41
N LYS A 203 -22.42 -7.39 -16.89
CA LYS A 203 -23.71 -7.66 -17.57
C LYS A 203 -24.55 -6.40 -17.88
N TYR A 204 -24.20 -5.25 -17.31
CA TYR A 204 -24.92 -3.99 -17.46
C TYR A 204 -24.26 -3.00 -18.41
N ALA A 205 -22.96 -3.16 -18.70
CA ALA A 205 -22.17 -2.30 -19.56
C ALA A 205 -20.71 -2.80 -19.64
N ASP A 206 -20.09 -2.50 -20.79
CA ASP A 206 -18.66 -2.64 -21.02
C ASP A 206 -17.96 -1.28 -20.89
N TYR A 207 -16.89 -1.24 -20.11
CA TYR A 207 -16.13 -0.03 -19.82
C TYR A 207 -14.65 -0.20 -20.16
N LYS A 208 -13.96 0.93 -20.38
CA LYS A 208 -12.49 0.92 -20.43
C LYS A 208 -11.94 0.67 -19.03
N ALA A 209 -11.14 -0.39 -18.88
CA ALA A 209 -10.60 -0.82 -17.59
C ALA A 209 -9.92 0.32 -16.80
N TYR A 210 -9.11 1.16 -17.47
CA TYR A 210 -8.43 2.29 -16.82
C TYR A 210 -9.43 3.31 -16.25
N ASP A 211 -10.35 3.81 -17.08
CA ASP A 211 -11.29 4.88 -16.70
C ASP A 211 -12.25 4.40 -15.61
N TYR A 212 -12.80 3.19 -15.76
CA TYR A 212 -13.72 2.62 -14.79
C TYR A 212 -13.07 2.41 -13.42
N THR A 213 -11.82 1.96 -13.40
CA THR A 213 -11.05 1.77 -12.16
C THR A 213 -10.75 3.12 -11.49
N ARG A 214 -10.26 4.10 -12.26
CA ARG A 214 -10.00 5.46 -11.76
C ARG A 214 -11.25 6.05 -11.12
N ASP A 215 -12.37 6.00 -11.82
CA ASP A 215 -13.62 6.63 -11.38
C ASP A 215 -14.23 5.87 -10.19
N THR A 216 -14.13 4.54 -10.17
CA THR A 216 -14.52 3.71 -9.01
C THR A 216 -13.75 4.11 -7.76
N VAL A 217 -12.41 4.20 -7.82
CA VAL A 217 -11.57 4.54 -6.65
C VAL A 217 -11.90 5.94 -6.12
N LYS A 218 -12.02 6.93 -7.02
CA LYS A 218 -12.39 8.29 -6.65
C LYS A 218 -13.75 8.34 -5.97
N LYS A 219 -14.74 7.63 -6.54
CA LYS A 219 -16.10 7.62 -6.01
C LYS A 219 -16.19 6.89 -4.66
N VAL A 220 -15.42 5.83 -4.46
CA VAL A 220 -15.31 5.15 -3.15
C VAL A 220 -14.80 6.12 -2.08
N ARG A 221 -13.69 6.83 -2.31
CA ARG A 221 -13.16 7.82 -1.35
C ARG A 221 -14.15 8.96 -1.08
N GLU A 222 -14.82 9.45 -2.12
CA GLU A 222 -15.86 10.49 -2.00
C GLU A 222 -17.02 10.02 -1.10
N LEU A 223 -17.54 8.82 -1.32
CA LEU A 223 -18.71 8.30 -0.60
C LEU A 223 -18.39 7.91 0.84
N ILE A 224 -17.18 7.41 1.10
CA ILE A 224 -16.68 7.19 2.47
C ILE A 224 -16.43 8.53 3.17
N GLY A 225 -16.00 9.55 2.42
CA GLY A 225 -15.63 10.87 2.95
C GLY A 225 -14.22 10.92 3.53
N ARG A 226 -13.37 9.93 3.20
CA ARG A 226 -11.99 9.84 3.67
C ARG A 226 -11.00 9.62 2.53
N PRO A 227 -9.99 10.49 2.38
CA PRO A 227 -8.94 10.32 1.37
C PRO A 227 -8.03 9.12 1.69
N ASP A 228 -7.89 8.78 2.97
CA ASP A 228 -6.98 7.77 3.50
C ASP A 228 -7.63 6.37 3.65
N ALA A 229 -8.81 6.14 3.06
CA ALA A 229 -9.42 4.82 3.01
C ALA A 229 -8.48 3.82 2.32
N GLU A 230 -8.27 2.65 2.92
CA GLU A 230 -7.51 1.57 2.30
C GLU A 230 -8.39 0.85 1.30
N ILE A 231 -7.92 0.77 0.04
CA ILE A 231 -8.68 0.21 -1.07
C ILE A 231 -7.90 -0.95 -1.68
N HIS A 232 -8.60 -2.08 -1.83
CA HIS A 232 -8.18 -3.25 -2.58
C HIS A 232 -9.11 -3.44 -3.79
N VAL A 233 -8.70 -3.14 -5.02
CA VAL A 233 -9.64 -3.23 -6.15
C VAL A 233 -9.73 -4.68 -6.67
N ILE A 234 -10.94 -5.22 -6.78
CA ILE A 234 -11.19 -6.53 -7.37
C ILE A 234 -11.50 -6.32 -8.86
N GLY A 235 -10.51 -6.56 -9.71
CA GLY A 235 -10.62 -6.44 -11.16
C GLY A 235 -11.30 -7.64 -11.82
N ASP A 236 -11.68 -7.45 -13.07
CA ASP A 236 -12.36 -8.46 -13.88
C ASP A 236 -11.39 -9.51 -14.42
N GLY A 237 -11.59 -10.76 -14.04
CA GLY A 237 -10.87 -11.92 -14.57
C GLY A 237 -11.55 -12.59 -15.76
N MET A 238 -12.84 -12.32 -16.03
CA MET A 238 -13.56 -12.95 -17.15
C MET A 238 -13.35 -12.17 -18.44
N LYS A 239 -12.94 -12.88 -19.52
CA LYS A 239 -12.80 -12.29 -20.87
C LYS A 239 -11.91 -11.04 -20.89
N THR A 240 -10.96 -10.98 -19.97
CA THR A 240 -9.99 -9.91 -19.81
C THR A 240 -8.65 -10.39 -20.34
N HIS A 241 -8.00 -9.57 -21.15
CA HIS A 241 -6.67 -9.84 -21.72
C HIS A 241 -5.63 -8.87 -21.15
N SER A 242 -4.37 -9.06 -21.55
CA SER A 242 -3.22 -8.32 -21.00
C SER A 242 -3.40 -6.81 -21.02
N LYS A 243 -4.00 -6.28 -22.09
CA LYS A 243 -4.17 -4.84 -22.25
C LYS A 243 -5.07 -4.27 -21.15
N GLU A 244 -6.22 -4.89 -20.90
CA GLU A 244 -7.16 -4.47 -19.86
C GLU A 244 -6.56 -4.62 -18.47
N ILE A 245 -5.79 -5.69 -18.21
CA ILE A 245 -5.12 -5.89 -16.92
C ILE A 245 -4.06 -4.80 -16.69
N HIS A 246 -3.23 -4.50 -17.70
CA HIS A 246 -2.26 -3.41 -17.60
C HIS A 246 -2.93 -2.04 -17.40
N ASP A 247 -4.04 -1.77 -18.09
CA ASP A 247 -4.83 -0.55 -17.93
C ASP A 247 -5.45 -0.46 -16.52
N PHE A 248 -5.96 -1.58 -15.99
CA PHE A 248 -6.46 -1.70 -14.63
C PHE A 248 -5.37 -1.45 -13.57
N MET A 249 -4.23 -2.13 -13.68
CA MET A 249 -3.11 -1.97 -12.74
C MET A 249 -2.53 -0.55 -12.81
N ARG A 250 -2.46 0.05 -14.01
CA ARG A 250 -2.07 1.46 -14.20
C ARG A 250 -3.02 2.41 -13.48
N ALA A 251 -4.33 2.20 -13.60
CA ALA A 251 -5.30 3.02 -12.88
C ALA A 251 -5.20 2.85 -11.36
N CYS A 252 -4.95 1.64 -10.86
CA CYS A 252 -4.72 1.41 -9.44
C CYS A 252 -3.52 2.22 -8.92
N ARG A 253 -2.39 2.16 -9.63
CA ARG A 253 -1.20 2.98 -9.33
C ARG A 253 -1.52 4.46 -9.30
N ASP A 254 -2.11 4.96 -10.38
CA ASP A 254 -2.32 6.41 -10.60
C ASP A 254 -3.35 7.00 -9.62
N ASN A 255 -4.13 6.16 -8.93
CA ASN A 255 -5.10 6.56 -7.93
C ASN A 255 -4.74 6.07 -6.50
N GLY A 256 -3.49 5.65 -6.26
CA GLY A 256 -3.01 5.32 -4.91
C GLY A 256 -3.76 4.17 -4.25
N VAL A 257 -4.16 3.16 -5.02
CA VAL A 257 -4.72 1.91 -4.51
C VAL A 257 -3.61 1.11 -3.84
N THR A 258 -3.91 0.43 -2.73
CA THR A 258 -2.90 -0.31 -1.95
C THR A 258 -2.67 -1.72 -2.48
N SER A 259 -3.72 -2.35 -2.99
CA SER A 259 -3.63 -3.68 -3.58
C SER A 259 -4.71 -3.97 -4.61
N ALA A 260 -4.49 -5.00 -5.42
CA ALA A 260 -5.45 -5.41 -6.45
C ALA A 260 -5.47 -6.92 -6.62
N SER A 261 -6.59 -7.41 -7.13
CA SER A 261 -6.81 -8.81 -7.45
C SER A 261 -7.67 -8.96 -8.69
N LEU A 262 -7.83 -10.20 -9.17
CA LEU A 262 -8.74 -10.53 -10.26
C LEU A 262 -9.74 -11.62 -9.84
N TYR A 263 -11.01 -11.45 -10.23
CA TYR A 263 -12.11 -12.42 -10.02
C TYR A 263 -12.95 -12.56 -11.30
N PRO A 264 -13.46 -13.76 -11.63
CA PRO A 264 -13.23 -15.06 -11.00
C PRO A 264 -11.95 -15.71 -11.52
N PHE A 265 -11.28 -16.46 -10.67
CA PHE A 265 -10.02 -17.12 -10.98
C PHE A 265 -10.16 -18.64 -10.82
N HIS A 266 -11.05 -19.25 -11.61
CA HIS A 266 -11.22 -20.71 -11.64
C HIS A 266 -10.08 -21.39 -12.42
N GLN A 267 -9.63 -20.76 -13.50
CA GLN A 267 -8.48 -21.17 -14.30
C GLN A 267 -7.78 -19.90 -14.76
N VAL A 268 -6.67 -19.58 -14.12
CA VAL A 268 -5.82 -18.45 -14.51
C VAL A 268 -5.13 -18.83 -15.81
N THR A 269 -5.24 -17.97 -16.82
CA THR A 269 -4.48 -18.18 -18.06
C THR A 269 -3.02 -17.79 -17.86
N ASP A 270 -2.11 -18.34 -18.66
CA ASP A 270 -0.70 -17.93 -18.64
C ASP A 270 -0.55 -16.42 -18.88
N GLU A 271 -1.37 -15.87 -19.79
CA GLU A 271 -1.45 -14.43 -20.05
C GLU A 271 -1.78 -13.61 -18.78
N GLN A 272 -2.74 -14.09 -17.98
CA GLN A 272 -3.10 -13.45 -16.73
C GLN A 272 -1.99 -13.59 -15.69
N TYR A 273 -1.34 -14.75 -15.61
CA TYR A 273 -0.18 -14.96 -14.74
C TYR A 273 0.97 -14.02 -15.06
N ASP A 274 1.30 -13.85 -16.34
CA ASP A 274 2.33 -12.91 -16.80
C ASP A 274 1.99 -11.47 -16.38
N CYS A 275 0.72 -11.07 -16.49
CA CYS A 275 0.29 -9.75 -16.04
C CYS A 275 0.38 -9.58 -14.52
N LEU A 276 0.01 -10.60 -13.75
CA LEU A 276 0.12 -10.56 -12.28
C LEU A 276 1.59 -10.56 -11.82
N ALA A 277 2.49 -11.26 -12.51
CA ALA A 277 3.92 -11.25 -12.21
C ALA A 277 4.54 -9.85 -12.34
N ARG A 278 3.91 -8.97 -13.13
CA ARG A 278 4.29 -7.55 -13.31
C ARG A 278 3.65 -6.59 -12.30
N TYR A 279 2.98 -7.10 -11.27
CA TYR A 279 2.32 -6.27 -10.25
C TYR A 279 3.23 -5.18 -9.66
N THR A 280 4.51 -5.48 -9.43
CA THR A 280 5.50 -4.54 -8.89
C THR A 280 5.88 -3.41 -9.85
N ASP A 281 5.56 -3.52 -11.15
CA ASP A 281 5.71 -2.42 -12.12
C ASP A 281 4.70 -1.29 -11.85
N TYR A 282 3.59 -1.62 -11.19
CA TYR A 282 2.47 -0.73 -10.96
C TYR A 282 2.34 -0.31 -9.50
N PHE A 283 2.47 -1.25 -8.56
CA PHE A 283 2.32 -0.95 -7.15
C PHE A 283 3.66 -0.63 -6.52
N PRO A 284 3.79 0.49 -5.80
CA PRO A 284 5.01 0.75 -5.04
C PRO A 284 5.17 -0.33 -3.98
N VAL A 285 6.41 -0.79 -3.78
CA VAL A 285 6.76 -1.61 -2.62
C VAL A 285 6.33 -0.83 -1.36
N ASN A 286 5.61 -1.49 -0.44
CA ASN A 286 5.07 -0.90 0.78
C ASN A 286 3.98 0.17 0.52
N ALA A 287 3.03 -0.11 -0.37
CA ALA A 287 1.89 0.77 -0.63
C ALA A 287 1.06 1.04 0.64
N ARG A 288 0.82 -0.01 1.45
CA ARG A 288 0.13 0.11 2.75
C ARG A 288 0.91 0.99 3.73
N PHE A 289 2.25 0.89 3.76
CA PHE A 289 3.08 1.78 4.57
C PHE A 289 2.97 3.24 4.13
N SER A 290 2.93 3.50 2.83
CA SER A 290 2.75 4.87 2.30
C SER A 290 1.41 5.46 2.73
N LEU A 291 0.34 4.65 2.71
CA LEU A 291 -0.96 5.05 3.24
C LEU A 291 -0.93 5.28 4.76
N ALA A 292 -0.29 4.40 5.52
CA ALA A 292 -0.13 4.56 6.96
C ALA A 292 0.66 5.83 7.31
N ALA A 293 1.70 6.15 6.54
CA ALA A 293 2.46 7.38 6.70
C ALA A 293 1.61 8.62 6.44
N PHE A 294 0.78 8.59 5.39
CA PHE A 294 -0.17 9.65 5.09
C PHE A 294 -1.20 9.83 6.22
N LYS A 295 -1.74 8.73 6.76
CA LYS A 295 -2.63 8.74 7.94
C LYS A 295 -1.97 9.41 9.14
N GLU A 296 -0.72 9.08 9.41
CA GLU A 296 0.03 9.62 10.54
C GLU A 296 0.30 11.12 10.38
N LEU A 297 0.73 11.58 9.21
CA LEU A 297 0.91 13.01 8.96
C LEU A 297 -0.40 13.81 9.08
N ARG A 298 -1.53 13.25 8.65
CA ARG A 298 -2.85 13.85 8.88
C ARG A 298 -3.20 13.99 10.34
N LYS A 299 -2.88 12.99 11.17
CA LYS A 299 -3.06 13.10 12.64
C LYS A 299 -2.17 14.18 13.25
N GLN A 300 -1.00 14.43 12.66
CA GLN A 300 -0.09 15.51 13.05
C GLN A 300 -0.51 16.89 12.52
N GLY A 301 -1.63 17.00 11.79
CA GLY A 301 -2.14 18.26 11.26
C GLY A 301 -1.65 18.61 9.85
N GLU A 302 -0.85 17.75 9.22
CA GLU A 302 -0.36 17.94 7.85
C GLU A 302 -1.30 17.30 6.82
N PHE A 303 -1.37 17.83 5.60
CA PHE A 303 -2.22 17.28 4.53
C PHE A 303 -3.73 17.17 4.86
N VAL A 304 -4.24 17.89 5.86
CA VAL A 304 -5.63 17.77 6.33
C VAL A 304 -6.65 18.12 5.23
N ALA A 305 -6.33 19.11 4.40
CA ALA A 305 -7.18 19.57 3.30
C ALA A 305 -7.17 18.66 2.05
N VAL A 306 -6.28 17.67 2.00
CA VAL A 306 -6.14 16.78 0.83
C VAL A 306 -7.38 15.91 0.69
N LYS A 307 -8.01 15.94 -0.49
CA LYS A 307 -9.19 15.12 -0.85
C LYS A 307 -8.82 13.86 -1.64
N ASP A 308 -7.73 13.89 -2.39
CA ASP A 308 -7.24 12.76 -3.16
C ASP A 308 -5.73 12.59 -2.94
N PRO A 309 -5.28 11.55 -2.22
CA PRO A 309 -3.88 11.42 -1.86
C PRO A 309 -2.98 11.02 -3.03
N SER A 310 -3.55 10.64 -4.19
CA SER A 310 -2.77 10.44 -5.42
C SER A 310 -2.51 11.73 -6.20
N SER A 311 -3.11 12.84 -5.79
CA SER A 311 -2.78 14.15 -6.38
C SER A 311 -1.36 14.60 -6.00
N SER A 312 -0.80 15.50 -6.80
CA SER A 312 0.58 15.97 -6.64
C SER A 312 0.74 16.96 -5.50
N VAL A 313 1.91 16.94 -4.86
CA VAL A 313 2.29 17.90 -3.81
C VAL A 313 3.03 19.09 -4.41
N SER A 314 2.74 20.30 -3.93
CA SER A 314 3.47 21.51 -4.33
C SER A 314 4.80 21.65 -3.57
N ARG A 315 5.76 22.39 -4.14
CA ARG A 315 7.01 22.75 -3.44
C ARG A 315 6.76 23.49 -2.14
N ASN A 316 5.86 24.48 -2.16
CA ASN A 316 5.47 25.26 -0.97
C ASN A 316 5.04 24.34 0.17
N GLU A 317 4.07 23.46 -0.10
CA GLU A 317 3.53 22.58 0.93
C GLU A 317 4.59 21.61 1.46
N PHE A 318 5.36 20.98 0.57
CA PHE A 318 6.43 20.07 0.98
C PHE A 318 7.48 20.80 1.83
N TYR A 319 7.98 21.96 1.39
CA TYR A 319 9.01 22.72 2.11
C TYR A 319 8.51 23.32 3.42
N SER A 320 7.24 23.73 3.49
CA SER A 320 6.62 24.16 4.75
C SER A 320 6.61 23.06 5.81
N ILE A 321 6.34 21.81 5.42
CA ILE A 321 6.38 20.68 6.36
C ILE A 321 7.82 20.44 6.84
N ILE A 322 8.79 20.46 5.93
CA ILE A 322 10.20 20.26 6.30
C ILE A 322 10.71 21.38 7.21
N SER A 323 10.40 22.64 6.90
CA SER A 323 10.80 23.78 7.72
C SER A 323 10.18 23.69 9.11
N ARG A 324 8.89 23.39 9.22
CA ARG A 324 8.19 23.19 10.50
C ARG A 324 8.82 22.07 11.32
N LYS A 325 9.19 20.95 10.71
CA LYS A 325 9.87 19.83 11.40
C LYS A 325 11.28 20.19 11.88
N LEU A 326 12.00 21.04 11.15
CA LEU A 326 13.34 21.50 11.53
C LEU A 326 13.31 22.52 12.68
N THR A 327 12.35 23.45 12.65
CA THR A 327 12.34 24.65 13.50
C THR A 327 11.30 24.60 14.63
N GLY A 328 10.27 23.77 14.49
CA GLY A 328 9.08 23.76 15.34
C GLY A 328 8.09 24.91 15.06
N ALA A 329 8.39 25.78 14.10
CA ALA A 329 7.59 26.98 13.80
C ALA A 329 7.03 26.94 12.37
N GLU A 330 5.84 27.51 12.19
CA GLU A 330 5.22 27.63 10.87
C GLU A 330 5.78 28.85 10.10
N ILE A 331 6.08 28.66 8.81
CA ILE A 331 6.48 29.72 7.89
C ILE A 331 5.43 29.82 6.78
N SER A 332 4.40 30.63 6.99
CA SER A 332 3.25 30.70 6.08
C SER A 332 3.49 31.60 4.85
N ASP A 333 4.40 32.57 4.92
CA ASP A 333 4.74 33.45 3.80
C ASP A 333 5.69 32.76 2.80
N SER A 334 5.35 32.80 1.51
CA SER A 334 6.11 32.11 0.47
C SER A 334 7.51 32.71 0.25
N ASN A 335 7.68 34.02 0.44
CA ASN A 335 9.00 34.65 0.33
C ASN A 335 9.88 34.31 1.54
N ALA A 336 9.31 34.31 2.74
CA ALA A 336 9.98 33.87 3.96
C ALA A 336 10.42 32.39 3.85
N LEU A 337 9.55 31.52 3.33
CA LEU A 337 9.87 30.12 3.08
C LEU A 337 11.00 29.99 2.04
N ALA A 338 10.93 30.73 0.94
CA ALA A 338 11.99 30.73 -0.07
C ALA A 338 13.34 31.23 0.48
N ASN A 339 13.31 32.23 1.35
CA ASN A 339 14.51 32.70 2.04
C ASN A 339 15.05 31.64 3.00
N PHE A 340 14.20 31.00 3.80
CA PHE A 340 14.58 29.90 4.68
C PHE A 340 15.27 28.77 3.90
N VAL A 341 14.59 28.22 2.89
CA VAL A 341 15.06 27.09 2.08
C VAL A 341 16.40 27.40 1.43
N ARG A 342 16.59 28.62 0.90
CA ARG A 342 17.87 29.04 0.29
C ARG A 342 18.97 29.29 1.30
N ASN A 343 18.68 30.01 2.40
CA ASN A 343 19.67 30.40 3.40
C ASN A 343 20.26 29.18 4.11
N PHE A 344 19.43 28.18 4.38
CA PHE A 344 19.85 26.91 4.97
C PHE A 344 20.36 25.89 3.93
N GLY A 345 20.32 26.23 2.65
CA GLY A 345 20.88 25.43 1.55
C GLY A 345 20.11 24.14 1.27
N LEU A 346 18.82 24.09 1.59
CA LEU A 346 17.93 22.96 1.31
C LEU A 346 17.69 22.85 -0.20
N ASP A 347 17.29 23.95 -0.84
CA ASP A 347 17.24 24.08 -2.29
C ASP A 347 17.65 25.50 -2.73
N PRO A 348 18.86 25.68 -3.28
CA PRO A 348 19.33 26.99 -3.74
C PRO A 348 18.54 27.58 -4.91
N ALA A 349 17.85 26.74 -5.70
CA ALA A 349 17.12 27.17 -6.89
C ALA A 349 15.66 27.55 -6.59
N TYR A 350 15.16 27.21 -5.40
CA TYR A 350 13.79 27.47 -5.01
C TYR A 350 13.48 28.97 -4.87
N SER A 351 12.31 29.36 -5.36
CA SER A 351 11.78 30.72 -5.27
C SER A 351 10.29 30.68 -4.96
N ALA A 352 9.77 31.75 -4.36
CA ALA A 352 8.33 31.85 -4.09
C ALA A 352 7.48 31.72 -5.37
N ALA A 353 8.00 32.18 -6.52
CA ALA A 353 7.32 32.10 -7.81
C ALA A 353 7.13 30.65 -8.30
N SER A 354 8.07 29.75 -7.99
CA SER A 354 7.97 28.32 -8.30
C SER A 354 7.30 27.51 -7.18
N GLY A 355 6.73 28.19 -6.18
CA GLY A 355 6.13 27.57 -4.99
C GLY A 355 4.97 26.63 -5.26
N ASN A 356 4.13 26.99 -6.23
CA ASN A 356 2.95 26.21 -6.61
C ASN A 356 3.27 25.08 -7.61
N ASP A 357 4.50 25.01 -8.10
CA ASP A 357 4.92 23.92 -8.97
C ASP A 357 4.95 22.60 -8.20
N VAL A 358 4.73 21.52 -8.92
CA VAL A 358 4.81 20.16 -8.37
C VAL A 358 6.26 19.80 -8.05
N ILE A 359 6.50 19.29 -6.84
CA ILE A 359 7.82 18.81 -6.45
C ILE A 359 8.13 17.46 -7.10
N GLY A 360 9.38 17.29 -7.54
CA GLY A 360 9.88 16.03 -8.09
C GLY A 360 10.28 15.00 -7.03
N HIS A 361 10.32 13.70 -7.36
CA HIS A 361 10.81 12.66 -6.44
C HIS A 361 12.25 12.89 -6.03
N LYS A 362 13.12 13.17 -7.00
CA LYS A 362 14.55 13.40 -6.76
C LYS A 362 14.78 14.65 -5.91
N GLU A 363 14.07 15.72 -6.23
CA GLU A 363 14.11 16.99 -5.51
C GLU A 363 13.73 16.80 -4.04
N ALA A 364 12.61 16.11 -3.77
CA ALA A 364 12.15 15.82 -2.41
C ALA A 364 13.18 15.02 -1.59
N LEU A 365 13.80 13.99 -2.19
CA LEU A 365 14.84 13.20 -1.53
C LEU A 365 16.10 14.01 -1.23
N ASP A 366 16.55 14.84 -2.18
CA ASP A 366 17.71 15.73 -2.00
C ASP A 366 17.46 16.76 -0.88
N VAL A 367 16.25 17.32 -0.81
CA VAL A 367 15.86 18.28 0.23
C VAL A 367 15.83 17.63 1.60
N ILE A 368 15.24 16.44 1.74
CA ILE A 368 15.25 15.70 3.00
C ILE A 368 16.68 15.39 3.45
N ALA A 369 17.53 14.90 2.55
CA ALA A 369 18.92 14.57 2.88
C ALA A 369 19.68 15.80 3.40
N ARG A 370 19.46 16.98 2.79
CA ARG A 370 20.04 18.25 3.24
C ARG A 370 19.44 18.73 4.56
N ALA A 371 18.15 18.52 4.79
CA ALA A 371 17.48 18.85 6.04
C ALA A 371 18.00 18.01 7.22
N VAL A 372 18.16 16.70 7.02
CA VAL A 372 18.76 15.79 8.02
C VAL A 372 20.20 16.19 8.33
N ASP A 373 21.00 16.51 7.31
CA ASP A 373 22.37 17.01 7.51
C ASP A 373 22.40 18.32 8.29
N LEU A 374 21.52 19.27 7.95
CA LEU A 374 21.38 20.54 8.67
C LEU A 374 21.03 20.30 10.14
N LYS A 375 20.06 19.43 10.44
CA LYS A 375 19.66 19.11 11.81
C LYS A 375 20.80 18.48 12.60
N SER A 376 21.54 17.56 11.98
CA SER A 376 22.74 16.95 12.57
C SER A 376 23.81 17.99 12.89
N ARG A 377 24.08 18.94 11.98
CA ARG A 377 25.01 20.06 12.21
C ARG A 377 24.55 20.96 13.35
N ALA A 378 23.29 21.38 13.36
CA ALA A 378 22.68 22.18 14.42
C ALA A 378 22.87 21.53 15.80
N LYS A 379 22.57 20.23 15.91
CA LYS A 379 22.78 19.46 17.13
C LYS A 379 24.25 19.40 17.55
N LYS A 380 25.17 19.21 16.61
CA LYS A 380 26.61 19.13 16.88
C LYS A 380 27.20 20.43 17.44
N ILE A 381 26.72 21.59 16.98
CA ILE A 381 27.21 22.90 17.43
C ILE A 381 26.36 23.51 18.56
N GLY A 382 25.26 22.87 18.95
CA GLY A 382 24.37 23.35 20.00
C GLY A 382 23.55 24.59 19.64
N THR A 383 23.36 24.86 18.33
CA THR A 383 22.66 26.05 17.85
C THR A 383 21.27 25.65 17.31
N PRO A 384 20.17 26.25 17.78
CA PRO A 384 18.85 25.99 17.23
C PRO A 384 18.73 26.50 15.78
N ILE A 385 17.84 25.89 14.99
CA ILE A 385 17.56 26.34 13.63
C ILE A 385 16.51 27.46 13.73
N ASP A 386 16.98 28.71 13.73
CA ASP A 386 16.11 29.89 13.73
C ASP A 386 15.69 30.25 12.28
N PRO A 387 14.39 30.26 11.95
CA PRO A 387 13.91 30.64 10.62
C PRO A 387 14.39 32.00 10.12
N HIS A 388 14.64 32.95 11.03
CA HIS A 388 14.96 34.34 10.71
C HIS A 388 16.45 34.63 10.74
N ASN A 389 17.25 33.78 11.39
CA ASN A 389 18.68 33.98 11.54
C ASN A 389 19.46 32.69 11.27
N PRO A 390 19.95 32.48 10.04
CA PRO A 390 20.70 31.27 9.71
C PRO A 390 22.07 31.20 10.39
N GLY A 391 22.63 32.34 10.83
CA GLY A 391 23.87 32.40 11.62
C GLY A 391 25.00 31.49 11.09
N GLN A 392 25.58 30.69 11.99
CA GLN A 392 26.64 29.72 11.67
C GLN A 392 26.15 28.47 10.91
N LEU A 393 24.83 28.28 10.82
CA LEU A 393 24.20 27.18 10.08
C LEU A 393 23.98 27.53 8.60
N ALA A 394 24.17 28.80 8.24
CA ALA A 394 24.13 29.27 6.87
C ALA A 394 25.11 28.47 5.98
N ARG A 395 24.56 27.93 4.89
CA ARG A 395 25.24 27.49 3.67
C ARG A 395 26.63 26.82 3.81
N ARG A 396 26.64 25.48 3.80
CA ARG A 396 27.62 24.66 3.05
C ARG A 396 26.87 23.48 2.42
N ALA A 397 26.71 23.47 1.10
CA ALA A 397 26.02 22.39 0.40
C ALA A 397 27.02 21.42 -0.23
N ARG A 398 27.21 20.22 0.35
CA ARG A 398 27.73 19.04 -0.36
C ARG A 398 27.30 17.73 0.32
N THR A 399 26.01 17.42 0.29
CA THR A 399 25.52 16.07 0.62
C THR A 399 24.50 15.64 -0.42
N ARG A 400 24.67 14.43 -0.98
CA ARG A 400 23.78 13.81 -1.98
C ARG A 400 22.84 12.82 -1.29
N ALA A 401 21.61 12.67 -1.81
CA ALA A 401 20.60 11.76 -1.26
C ALA A 401 20.97 10.27 -1.33
N ASP A 402 21.86 9.89 -2.26
CA ASP A 402 22.36 8.52 -2.45
C ASP A 402 23.00 7.89 -1.20
N LYS A 403 23.43 8.71 -0.24
CA LYS A 403 23.97 8.24 1.05
C LYS A 403 22.91 7.87 2.09
N TRP A 404 21.68 8.33 1.93
CA TRP A 404 20.64 8.25 2.96
C TRP A 404 19.43 7.42 2.54
N PHE A 405 19.14 7.39 1.24
CA PHE A 405 17.95 6.74 0.72
C PHE A 405 18.32 5.75 -0.38
N VAL A 406 17.73 4.56 -0.32
CA VAL A 406 17.59 3.70 -1.49
C VAL A 406 16.44 4.29 -2.32
N PRO A 407 16.67 4.77 -3.55
CA PRO A 407 15.60 5.27 -4.40
C PRO A 407 14.53 4.18 -4.55
N SER A 408 13.25 4.56 -4.52
CA SER A 408 12.20 3.60 -4.88
C SER A 408 12.42 3.10 -6.30
N ALA A 409 11.92 1.90 -6.65
CA ALA A 409 11.94 1.39 -8.03
C ALA A 409 11.45 2.45 -9.05
N ARG A 410 10.48 3.28 -8.64
CA ARG A 410 9.99 4.45 -9.39
C ARG A 410 11.07 5.50 -9.68
N ALA A 411 11.88 5.89 -8.69
CA ALA A 411 12.95 6.88 -8.88
C ALA A 411 14.11 6.35 -9.75
N ALA A 412 14.38 5.04 -9.69
CA ALA A 412 15.39 4.38 -10.52
C ALA A 412 14.95 4.23 -11.99
N VAL A 413 13.66 3.99 -12.26
CA VAL A 413 13.12 3.90 -13.63
C VAL A 413 13.06 5.27 -14.33
N VAL A 414 12.79 6.35 -13.57
CA VAL A 414 12.75 7.72 -14.12
C VAL A 414 14.13 8.19 -14.60
N SER A 415 15.22 7.75 -13.97
CA SER A 415 16.57 8.14 -14.43
C SER A 415 16.96 7.58 -15.80
N HIS A 416 16.24 6.58 -16.33
CA HIS A 416 16.56 5.96 -17.61
C HIS A 416 15.69 6.39 -18.80
N ASN A 417 14.46 6.91 -18.60
CA ASN A 417 13.50 7.05 -19.72
C ASN A 417 12.94 8.46 -20.00
N GLY A 418 13.41 9.53 -19.35
CA GLY A 418 13.21 10.91 -19.85
C GLY A 418 11.78 11.44 -20.05
N THR A 419 10.73 10.73 -19.62
CA THR A 419 9.34 11.19 -19.77
C THR A 419 8.88 11.98 -18.53
N ALA A 420 8.69 13.29 -18.73
CA ALA A 420 8.45 14.29 -17.68
C ALA A 420 7.16 14.13 -16.84
N SER A 421 6.25 13.20 -17.16
CA SER A 421 5.01 13.02 -16.39
C SER A 421 5.17 12.14 -15.14
N HIS A 422 6.22 11.33 -15.06
CA HIS A 422 6.39 10.31 -14.01
C HIS A 422 7.16 10.77 -12.77
N ASP A 423 7.84 11.92 -12.82
CA ASP A 423 8.64 12.49 -11.72
C ASP A 423 7.79 13.28 -10.71
N ARG A 424 6.46 13.35 -10.87
CA ARG A 424 5.58 14.08 -9.96
C ARG A 424 5.35 13.31 -8.65
N LEU A 425 5.74 13.91 -7.54
CA LEU A 425 5.51 13.35 -6.20
C LEU A 425 4.05 13.53 -5.77
N ASN A 426 3.39 12.45 -5.38
CA ASN A 426 2.04 12.51 -4.78
C ASN A 426 2.09 12.51 -3.24
N TYR A 427 0.95 12.77 -2.59
CA TYR A 427 0.89 12.88 -1.12
C TYR A 427 1.24 11.58 -0.39
N LEU A 428 0.90 10.41 -0.94
CA LEU A 428 1.27 9.12 -0.33
C LEU A 428 2.81 8.95 -0.28
N GLU A 429 3.47 9.30 -1.38
CA GLU A 429 4.92 9.18 -1.49
C GLU A 429 5.65 10.26 -0.70
N ALA A 430 5.16 11.50 -0.74
CA ALA A 430 5.66 12.58 0.10
C ALA A 430 5.55 12.20 1.58
N ALA A 431 4.40 11.66 2.01
CA ALA A 431 4.21 11.23 3.38
C ALA A 431 5.20 10.14 3.79
N ARG A 432 5.41 9.14 2.92
CA ARG A 432 6.42 8.09 3.15
C ARG A 432 7.82 8.68 3.32
N ILE A 433 8.23 9.57 2.42
CA ILE A 433 9.56 10.19 2.42
C ILE A 433 9.75 10.99 3.72
N ILE A 434 8.79 11.85 4.06
CA ILE A 434 8.83 12.70 5.25
C ILE A 434 8.88 11.84 6.53
N LEU A 435 7.97 10.88 6.66
CA LEU A 435 7.87 10.08 7.89
C LEU A 435 9.09 9.17 8.09
N SER A 436 9.69 8.66 7.00
CA SER A 436 10.92 7.85 7.10
C SER A 436 12.12 8.64 7.63
N ALA A 437 12.10 9.98 7.53
CA ALA A 437 13.13 10.86 8.05
C ALA A 437 12.74 11.55 9.37
N ASP A 438 11.54 11.32 9.90
CA ASP A 438 10.96 12.14 10.98
C ASP A 438 11.81 12.14 12.25
N SER A 439 12.33 10.99 12.66
CA SER A 439 13.22 10.87 13.84
C SER A 439 14.54 11.61 13.68
N ALA A 440 15.01 11.81 12.45
CA ALA A 440 16.24 12.53 12.15
C ALA A 440 16.01 14.04 11.96
N LEU A 441 14.76 14.47 11.76
CA LEU A 441 14.37 15.87 11.61
C LEU A 441 13.97 16.52 12.95
N ARG A 442 13.43 15.75 13.89
CA ARG A 442 13.17 16.16 15.29
C ARG A 442 14.46 16.32 16.07
#